data_AF-A0A413YQY1-F1
#
_entry.id   AF-A0A413YQY1-F1
#
_cell.length_a   1.000
_cell.length_b   1.000
_cell.length_c   1.000
_cell.angle_alpha   90.00
_cell.angle_beta   90.00
_cell.angle_gamma   90.00
#
_symmetry.space_group_name_H-M   'P 1'
#
loop_
_entity.id
_entity.type
_entity.pdbx_description
1 polymer ?
#
loop_
_entity_poly.entity_id
_entity_poly.type
_entity_poly.pdbx_seq_one_letter_code
_entity_poly.pdbx_strand_id
1 'polypeptide(L)'
;MNIIKRIIQNVFRYRLTACFFIIGQLIMYVTIFGALGIYNKAYQKEADRLAALYKNRIEMSVVSLNKSDILSACTDGVTEGNIRAKKVGLYYTERKSSTVAPEIILAVNEELPYVMESGRIPGTSEEDYGKRLVALGRSQYRYAYEENGKHYVTFENETYEVTGVIGNEGSDYSDNMIVFDNRCLGDNVRKAVNEMKEYTIAIDSNTEELNDTYKKVYNNVYGADINCAIESRSVSGNGQSTVEKTLQKENIRINKVVYIFCILNCMLMSEFWIIERNKEFAIKRTYGFGQLRLIGGIARDILILGVASLVIYVLVHLFAAGVLGIKLYTISWNLRLIASVLFINLTALVCTIIVPVYRIMKMNPAVTLEDME
;
A
#
# COMPACT_ATOMS: atom_id res chain seq x y z
N MET A 1 -35.34 5.07 28.81
CA MET A 1 -35.68 5.78 27.56
C MET A 1 -35.64 7.32 27.68
N ASN A 2 -36.14 7.93 28.76
CA ASN A 2 -36.19 9.40 28.92
C ASN A 2 -34.83 10.11 29.05
N ILE A 3 -33.83 9.46 29.66
CA ILE A 3 -32.50 10.05 29.87
C ILE A 3 -31.74 10.20 28.54
N ILE A 4 -31.73 9.15 27.70
CA ILE A 4 -31.06 9.15 26.38
C ILE A 4 -31.71 10.19 25.45
N LYS A 5 -33.05 10.25 25.41
CA LYS A 5 -33.78 11.23 24.61
C LYS A 5 -33.45 12.67 25.02
N ARG A 6 -33.38 12.94 26.33
CA ARG A 6 -33.03 14.26 26.88
C ARG A 6 -31.59 14.65 26.56
N ILE A 7 -30.66 13.70 26.59
CA ILE A 7 -29.25 13.94 26.23
C ILE A 7 -29.13 14.26 24.74
N ILE A 8 -29.77 13.48 23.86
CA ILE A 8 -29.77 13.73 22.42
C ILE A 8 -30.37 15.10 22.10
N GLN A 9 -31.50 15.46 22.74
CA GLN A 9 -32.13 16.77 22.58
C GLN A 9 -31.23 17.92 23.05
N ASN A 10 -30.44 17.74 24.11
CA ASN A 10 -29.51 18.74 24.60
C ASN A 10 -28.30 18.90 23.67
N VAL A 11 -27.75 17.81 23.15
CA VAL A 11 -26.58 17.80 22.26
C VAL A 11 -26.92 18.41 20.89
N PHE A 12 -28.06 18.03 20.32
CA PHE A 12 -28.52 18.53 19.01
C PHE A 12 -29.36 19.82 19.10
N ARG A 13 -29.40 20.48 20.26
CA ARG A 13 -30.11 21.76 20.40
C ARG A 13 -29.50 22.84 19.50
N TYR A 14 -28.18 22.83 19.36
CA TYR A 14 -27.43 23.70 18.44
C TYR A 14 -27.06 22.93 17.19
N ARG A 15 -28.02 22.82 16.27
CA ARG A 15 -27.94 21.95 15.09
C ARG A 15 -26.75 22.29 14.20
N LEU A 16 -26.48 23.58 13.98
CA LEU A 16 -25.41 24.04 13.09
C LEU A 16 -24.03 23.62 13.62
N THR A 17 -23.76 23.92 14.88
CA THR A 17 -22.51 23.59 15.56
C THR A 17 -22.29 22.09 15.68
N ALA A 18 -23.35 21.33 16.00
CA ALA A 18 -23.30 19.87 16.01
C ALA A 18 -23.02 19.27 14.62
N CYS A 19 -23.64 19.80 13.55
CA CYS A 19 -23.39 19.36 12.19
C CYS A 19 -21.94 19.62 11.77
N PHE A 20 -21.41 20.82 11.99
CA PHE A 20 -20.02 21.15 11.64
C PHE A 20 -19.02 20.32 12.45
N PHE A 21 -19.28 20.05 13.72
CA PHE A 21 -18.46 19.15 14.53
C PHE A 21 -18.44 17.73 13.95
N ILE A 22 -19.62 17.19 13.59
CA ILE A 22 -19.74 15.87 12.97
C ILE A 22 -18.97 15.83 11.65
N ILE A 23 -19.12 16.84 10.79
CA ILE A 23 -18.38 16.93 9.52
C ILE A 23 -16.87 16.93 9.76
N GLY A 24 -16.38 17.75 10.70
CA GLY A 24 -14.95 17.77 11.07
C GLY A 24 -14.45 16.40 11.54
N GLN A 25 -15.23 15.71 12.37
CA GLN A 25 -14.89 14.36 12.84
C GLN A 25 -14.92 13.31 11.70
N LEU A 26 -15.88 13.40 10.77
CA LEU A 26 -15.95 12.53 9.60
C LEU A 26 -14.70 12.68 8.71
N ILE A 27 -14.24 13.91 8.48
CA ILE A 27 -13.02 14.17 7.71
C ILE A 27 -11.79 13.60 8.45
N MET A 28 -11.73 13.71 9.78
CA MET A 28 -10.66 13.05 10.58
C MET A 28 -10.66 11.53 10.41
N TYR A 29 -11.84 10.90 10.40
CA TYR A 29 -11.91 9.46 10.16
C TYR A 29 -11.42 9.11 8.77
N VAL A 30 -11.90 9.79 7.72
CA VAL A 30 -11.45 9.54 6.33
C VAL A 30 -9.94 9.67 6.20
N THR A 31 -9.34 10.72 6.76
CA THR A 31 -7.90 10.98 6.63
C THR A 31 -7.05 9.93 7.35
N ILE A 32 -7.45 9.47 8.53
CA ILE A 32 -6.66 8.48 9.27
C ILE A 32 -6.89 7.07 8.77
N PHE A 33 -8.12 6.69 8.42
CA PHE A 33 -8.33 5.40 7.76
C PHE A 33 -7.59 5.34 6.42
N GLY A 34 -7.54 6.45 5.68
CA GLY A 34 -6.69 6.58 4.49
C GLY A 34 -5.20 6.45 4.80
N ALA A 35 -4.70 7.15 5.82
CA ALA A 35 -3.30 7.05 6.25
C ALA A 35 -2.94 5.63 6.71
N LEU A 36 -3.79 5.00 7.50
CA LEU A 36 -3.61 3.64 8.02
C LEU A 36 -3.62 2.62 6.88
N GLY A 37 -4.49 2.79 5.88
CA GLY A 37 -4.49 2.00 4.66
C GLY A 37 -3.16 2.10 3.91
N ILE A 38 -2.64 3.32 3.73
CA ILE A 38 -1.32 3.57 3.11
C ILE A 38 -0.20 2.91 3.92
N TYR A 39 -0.21 3.05 5.25
CA TYR A 39 0.78 2.41 6.12
C TYR A 39 0.72 0.89 6.00
N ASN A 40 -0.47 0.30 6.11
CA ASN A 40 -0.65 -1.15 6.00
C ASN A 40 -0.17 -1.67 4.65
N LYS A 41 -0.53 -0.99 3.55
CA LYS A 41 -0.04 -1.30 2.21
C LYS A 41 1.49 -1.22 2.13
N ALA A 42 2.11 -0.18 2.70
CA ALA A 42 3.56 -0.03 2.71
C ALA A 42 4.27 -1.14 3.50
N TYR A 43 3.71 -1.56 4.64
CA TYR A 43 4.25 -2.67 5.42
C TYR A 43 4.04 -4.03 4.75
N GLN A 44 2.88 -4.27 4.14
CA GLN A 44 2.63 -5.49 3.36
C GLN A 44 3.53 -5.56 2.14
N LYS A 45 3.73 -4.44 1.45
CA LYS A 45 4.69 -4.33 0.35
C LYS A 45 6.12 -4.66 0.78
N GLU A 46 6.53 -4.18 1.96
CA GLU A 46 7.84 -4.50 2.50
C GLU A 46 7.95 -5.98 2.92
N ALA A 47 6.89 -6.55 3.51
CA ALA A 47 6.84 -7.97 3.85
C ALA A 47 6.93 -8.85 2.59
N ASP A 48 6.17 -8.54 1.55
CA ASP A 48 6.23 -9.22 0.25
C ASP A 48 7.60 -9.06 -0.40
N ARG A 49 8.19 -7.85 -0.32
CA ARG A 49 9.56 -7.63 -0.81
C ARG A 49 10.54 -8.55 -0.10
N LEU A 50 10.48 -8.65 1.22
CA LEU A 50 11.36 -9.50 2.01
C LEU A 50 11.14 -10.98 1.73
N ALA A 51 9.88 -11.41 1.58
CA ALA A 51 9.54 -12.77 1.19
C ALA A 51 10.03 -13.11 -0.23
N ALA A 52 10.08 -12.11 -1.13
CA ALA A 52 10.59 -12.27 -2.48
C ALA A 52 12.14 -12.35 -2.57
N LEU A 53 12.86 -12.03 -1.48
CA LEU A 53 14.31 -12.07 -1.45
C LEU A 53 14.81 -13.44 -1.01
N TYR A 54 15.67 -14.03 -1.84
CA TYR A 54 16.46 -15.17 -1.43
C TYR A 54 17.51 -14.80 -0.39
N LYS A 55 17.84 -15.75 0.48
CA LYS A 55 18.86 -15.59 1.52
C LYS A 55 20.26 -15.32 0.95
N ASN A 56 20.66 -16.13 -0.03
CA ASN A 56 21.93 -16.04 -0.71
C ASN A 56 21.68 -15.55 -2.14
N ARG A 57 22.36 -14.48 -2.56
CA ARG A 57 22.15 -13.86 -3.87
C ARG A 57 23.45 -13.34 -4.45
N ILE A 58 23.68 -13.62 -5.72
CA ILE A 58 24.77 -13.05 -6.51
C ILE A 58 24.15 -12.46 -7.76
N GLU A 59 24.39 -11.16 -7.99
CA GLU A 59 24.00 -10.48 -9.22
C GLU A 59 25.24 -10.28 -10.08
N MET A 60 25.15 -10.67 -11.34
CA MET A 60 26.17 -10.50 -12.36
C MET A 60 25.66 -9.55 -13.43
N SER A 61 26.24 -8.37 -13.55
CA SER A 61 26.05 -7.49 -14.69
C SER A 61 26.98 -7.93 -15.80
N VAL A 62 26.41 -8.40 -16.91
CA VAL A 62 27.14 -8.91 -18.06
C VAL A 62 26.94 -7.94 -19.21
N VAL A 63 28.01 -7.32 -19.67
CA VAL A 63 28.04 -6.51 -20.90
C VAL A 63 28.65 -7.35 -22.00
N SER A 64 27.81 -7.84 -22.92
CA SER A 64 28.24 -8.57 -24.11
C SER A 64 28.71 -7.61 -25.18
N LEU A 65 29.88 -7.91 -25.76
CA LEU A 65 30.42 -7.16 -26.89
C LEU A 65 30.16 -7.87 -28.22
N ASN A 66 29.96 -9.18 -28.19
CA ASN A 66 29.58 -9.98 -29.34
C ASN A 66 28.18 -10.56 -29.09
N LYS A 67 27.15 -9.96 -29.72
CA LYS A 67 25.73 -10.39 -29.64
C LYS A 67 25.59 -11.92 -29.70
N SER A 68 25.53 -12.57 -28.53
CA SER A 68 25.63 -14.01 -28.35
C SER A 68 24.52 -14.49 -27.41
N ASP A 69 24.18 -15.78 -27.52
CA ASP A 69 23.15 -16.39 -26.67
C ASP A 69 23.71 -16.72 -25.28
N ILE A 70 23.90 -15.66 -24.48
CA ILE A 70 24.41 -15.75 -23.11
C ILE A 70 23.40 -16.47 -22.20
N LEU A 71 22.11 -16.27 -22.43
CA LEU A 71 21.05 -16.82 -21.58
C LEU A 71 21.06 -18.34 -21.57
N SER A 72 21.25 -18.97 -22.72
CA SER A 72 21.29 -20.44 -22.81
C SER A 72 22.54 -21.00 -22.14
N ALA A 73 23.70 -20.36 -22.33
CA ALA A 73 24.98 -20.79 -21.74
C ALA A 73 24.97 -20.76 -20.20
N CYS A 74 24.23 -19.84 -19.58
CA CYS A 74 24.18 -19.69 -18.12
C CYS A 74 23.79 -20.96 -17.35
N THR A 75 23.14 -21.93 -17.99
CA THR A 75 22.50 -23.07 -17.31
C THR A 75 23.32 -24.36 -17.33
N ASP A 76 24.37 -24.42 -18.15
CA ASP A 76 25.14 -25.65 -18.37
C ASP A 76 25.83 -26.14 -17.08
N GLY A 77 25.47 -27.35 -16.62
CA GLY A 77 26.07 -27.98 -15.44
C GLY A 77 25.69 -27.34 -14.10
N VAL A 78 24.69 -26.45 -14.08
CA VAL A 78 24.17 -25.83 -12.87
C VAL A 78 23.06 -26.68 -12.27
N THR A 79 23.27 -27.17 -11.06
CA THR A 79 22.35 -28.04 -10.32
C THR A 79 21.83 -27.42 -9.03
N GLU A 80 22.37 -26.26 -8.63
CA GLU A 80 22.11 -25.61 -7.36
C GLU A 80 21.81 -24.13 -7.57
N GLY A 81 20.81 -23.62 -6.85
CA GLY A 81 20.34 -22.25 -6.98
C GLY A 81 19.54 -21.99 -8.25
N ASN A 82 18.66 -21.00 -8.18
CA ASN A 82 17.86 -20.53 -9.29
C ASN A 82 18.64 -19.50 -10.10
N ILE A 83 18.51 -19.56 -11.43
CA ILE A 83 19.14 -18.60 -12.35
C ILE A 83 18.06 -17.84 -13.09
N ARG A 84 18.14 -16.51 -13.06
CA ARG A 84 17.17 -15.62 -13.71
C ARG A 84 17.89 -14.47 -14.42
N ALA A 85 17.48 -14.16 -15.64
CA ALA A 85 17.87 -12.93 -16.32
C ALA A 85 16.87 -11.81 -15.98
N LYS A 86 17.38 -10.69 -15.48
CA LYS A 86 16.61 -9.49 -15.11
C LYS A 86 16.95 -8.33 -16.03
N LYS A 87 16.03 -7.35 -16.07
CA LYS A 87 16.16 -6.11 -16.87
C LYS A 87 16.24 -6.36 -18.38
N VAL A 88 15.54 -7.39 -18.84
CA VAL A 88 15.46 -7.70 -20.27
C VAL A 88 14.48 -6.72 -20.92
N GLY A 89 14.95 -5.76 -21.69
CA GLY A 89 14.09 -4.73 -22.29
C GLY A 89 13.32 -5.29 -23.48
N LEU A 90 11.99 -5.40 -23.37
CA LEU A 90 11.12 -5.84 -24.47
C LEU A 90 10.07 -4.79 -24.80
N TYR A 91 9.56 -4.80 -26.03
CA TYR A 91 8.40 -4.05 -26.47
C TYR A 91 7.11 -4.81 -26.16
N TYR A 92 6.26 -4.19 -25.34
CA TYR A 92 4.92 -4.66 -25.01
C TYR A 92 3.87 -3.87 -25.81
N THR A 93 3.23 -4.52 -26.78
CA THR A 93 2.36 -3.90 -27.77
C THR A 93 1.14 -3.22 -27.15
N GLU A 94 0.42 -3.91 -26.28
CA GLU A 94 -0.84 -3.41 -25.70
C GLU A 94 -0.58 -2.21 -24.77
N ARG A 95 0.61 -2.16 -24.15
CA ARG A 95 1.07 -1.02 -23.36
C ARG A 95 1.73 0.08 -24.21
N LYS A 96 2.06 -0.20 -25.48
CA LYS A 96 2.83 0.68 -26.39
C LYS A 96 4.13 1.17 -25.75
N SER A 97 4.88 0.26 -25.14
CA SER A 97 6.05 0.61 -24.33
C SER A 97 7.19 -0.38 -24.51
N SER A 98 8.40 0.15 -24.75
CA SER A 98 9.67 -0.59 -24.79
C SER A 98 10.44 -0.56 -23.46
N THR A 99 9.82 -0.04 -22.39
CA THR A 99 10.47 0.11 -21.07
C THR A 99 10.05 -0.97 -20.08
N VAL A 100 9.36 -2.02 -20.56
CA VAL A 100 9.11 -3.18 -19.71
C VAL A 100 10.39 -3.99 -19.57
N ALA A 101 10.60 -4.46 -18.36
CA ALA A 101 11.81 -5.17 -17.96
C ALA A 101 11.43 -6.54 -17.38
N PRO A 102 10.95 -7.48 -18.22
CA PRO A 102 10.70 -8.84 -17.80
C PRO A 102 11.88 -9.51 -17.11
N GLU A 103 11.52 -10.51 -16.31
CA GLU A 103 12.41 -11.52 -15.76
C GLU A 103 12.23 -12.80 -16.56
N ILE A 104 13.35 -13.42 -16.95
CA ILE A 104 13.36 -14.69 -17.67
C ILE A 104 14.01 -15.73 -16.76
N ILE A 105 13.26 -16.76 -16.41
CA ILE A 105 13.73 -17.91 -15.65
C ILE A 105 14.58 -18.78 -16.58
N LEU A 106 15.83 -19.00 -16.19
CA LEU A 106 16.80 -19.81 -16.94
C LEU A 106 16.93 -21.21 -16.34
N ALA A 107 17.01 -21.31 -15.01
CA ALA A 107 17.05 -22.58 -14.28
C ALA A 107 16.27 -22.49 -12.96
N VAL A 108 15.58 -23.58 -12.62
CA VAL A 108 14.80 -23.73 -11.38
C VAL A 108 15.28 -24.98 -10.66
N ASN A 109 16.03 -24.79 -9.57
CA ASN A 109 16.52 -25.82 -8.65
C ASN A 109 15.91 -25.69 -7.25
N GLU A 110 15.24 -24.57 -6.94
CA GLU A 110 14.51 -24.31 -5.71
C GLU A 110 13.15 -23.64 -5.99
N GLU A 111 12.28 -23.56 -4.99
CA GLU A 111 10.99 -22.88 -5.10
C GLU A 111 11.14 -21.40 -5.47
N LEU A 112 10.40 -20.96 -6.50
CA LEU A 112 10.40 -19.57 -6.96
C LEU A 112 9.60 -18.68 -6.00
N PRO A 113 10.01 -17.42 -5.77
CA PRO A 113 9.47 -16.61 -4.68
C PRO A 113 8.25 -15.79 -5.14
N TYR A 114 7.53 -16.25 -6.17
CA TYR A 114 6.41 -15.54 -6.78
C TYR A 114 5.11 -15.93 -6.10
N VAL A 115 4.40 -14.95 -5.55
CA VAL A 115 3.05 -15.15 -5.02
C VAL A 115 2.04 -15.07 -6.17
N MET A 116 1.34 -16.17 -6.41
CA MET A 116 0.32 -16.29 -7.46
C MET A 116 -1.06 -15.92 -6.93
N GLU A 117 -1.75 -15.03 -7.63
CA GLU A 117 -3.18 -14.77 -7.42
C GLU A 117 -4.02 -15.83 -8.14
N SER A 118 -3.58 -16.26 -9.32
CA SER A 118 -4.21 -17.34 -10.08
C SER A 118 -3.23 -17.98 -11.08
N GLY A 119 -3.52 -19.22 -11.50
CA GLY A 119 -2.72 -19.93 -12.49
C GLY A 119 -1.35 -20.38 -11.95
N ARG A 120 -0.34 -20.39 -12.81
CA ARG A 120 1.04 -20.84 -12.48
C ARG A 120 2.09 -20.01 -13.21
N ILE A 121 3.34 -20.17 -12.83
CA ILE A 121 4.50 -19.63 -13.54
C ILE A 121 4.79 -20.50 -14.78
N PRO A 122 5.09 -19.92 -15.95
CA PRO A 122 5.44 -20.70 -17.14
C PRO A 122 6.66 -21.59 -16.90
N GLY A 123 6.70 -22.77 -17.54
CA GLY A 123 7.83 -23.71 -17.46
C GLY A 123 7.85 -24.59 -16.21
N THR A 124 6.86 -24.44 -15.33
CA THR A 124 6.67 -25.33 -14.17
C THR A 124 5.97 -26.65 -14.51
N SER A 125 5.32 -26.73 -15.68
CA SER A 125 4.79 -27.97 -16.25
C SER A 125 5.56 -28.37 -17.51
N GLU A 126 5.78 -29.66 -17.74
CA GLU A 126 6.41 -30.14 -18.99
C GLU A 126 5.57 -29.79 -20.23
N GLU A 127 4.25 -29.68 -20.07
CA GLU A 127 3.35 -29.25 -21.15
C GLU A 127 3.58 -27.81 -21.60
N ASP A 128 4.29 -26.99 -20.81
CA ASP A 128 4.57 -25.59 -21.12
C ASP A 128 5.69 -25.45 -22.15
N TYR A 129 6.53 -26.48 -22.34
CA TYR A 129 7.73 -26.39 -23.16
C TYR A 129 7.41 -26.19 -24.64
N GLY A 130 8.06 -25.20 -25.25
CA GLY A 130 7.81 -24.81 -26.64
C GLY A 130 6.52 -24.00 -26.87
N LYS A 131 5.68 -23.82 -25.84
CA LYS A 131 4.52 -22.92 -25.92
C LYS A 131 4.92 -21.50 -25.55
N ARG A 132 4.33 -20.53 -26.23
CA ARG A 132 4.53 -19.10 -25.96
C ARG A 132 3.68 -18.68 -24.76
N LEU A 133 4.30 -18.72 -23.59
CA LEU A 133 3.63 -18.55 -22.30
C LEU A 133 4.29 -17.45 -21.46
N VAL A 134 3.48 -16.72 -20.70
CA VAL A 134 3.95 -15.66 -19.80
C VAL A 134 3.10 -15.61 -18.53
N ALA A 135 3.69 -15.21 -17.41
CA ALA A 135 2.97 -14.82 -16.20
C ALA A 135 3.09 -13.31 -15.98
N LEU A 136 1.98 -12.67 -15.61
CA LEU A 136 1.89 -11.21 -15.52
C LEU A 136 1.48 -10.76 -14.12
N GLY A 137 2.11 -9.71 -13.62
CA GLY A 137 1.63 -8.98 -12.46
C GLY A 137 0.27 -8.34 -12.73
N ARG A 138 -0.56 -8.16 -11.70
CA ARG A 138 -1.92 -7.58 -11.82
C ARG A 138 -2.01 -6.29 -12.64
N SER A 139 -1.03 -5.40 -12.54
CA SER A 139 -1.03 -4.14 -13.31
C SER A 139 -0.69 -4.36 -14.78
N GLN A 140 0.13 -5.36 -15.11
CA GLN A 140 0.42 -5.72 -16.51
C GLN A 140 -0.73 -6.54 -17.12
N TYR A 141 -1.35 -7.42 -16.33
CA TYR A 141 -2.50 -8.22 -16.75
C TYR A 141 -3.69 -7.39 -17.23
N ARG A 142 -3.87 -6.16 -16.75
CA ARG A 142 -4.93 -5.23 -17.21
C ARG A 142 -4.87 -4.91 -18.71
N TYR A 143 -3.73 -5.11 -19.35
CA TYR A 143 -3.55 -4.89 -20.79
C TYR A 143 -3.75 -6.18 -21.60
N ALA A 144 -3.95 -7.33 -20.94
CA ALA A 144 -4.24 -8.58 -21.63
C ALA A 144 -5.61 -8.51 -22.33
N TYR A 145 -5.67 -9.10 -23.52
CA TYR A 145 -6.91 -9.24 -24.27
C TYR A 145 -7.40 -10.68 -24.19
N GLU A 146 -8.72 -10.87 -24.26
CA GLU A 146 -9.33 -12.19 -24.23
C GLU A 146 -9.62 -12.68 -25.65
N GLU A 147 -9.25 -13.92 -25.93
CA GLU A 147 -9.55 -14.62 -27.18
C GLU A 147 -9.86 -16.09 -26.85
N ASN A 148 -11.00 -16.62 -27.30
CA ASN A 148 -11.41 -18.01 -27.06
C ASN A 148 -11.41 -18.44 -25.58
N GLY A 149 -11.76 -17.54 -24.65
CA GLY A 149 -11.80 -17.82 -23.20
C GLY A 149 -10.43 -17.88 -22.53
N LYS A 150 -9.36 -17.51 -23.24
CA LYS A 150 -7.99 -17.40 -22.73
C LYS A 150 -7.50 -15.96 -22.86
N HIS A 151 -6.54 -15.60 -22.02
CA HIS A 151 -5.97 -14.26 -22.01
C HIS A 151 -4.62 -14.26 -22.70
N TYR A 152 -4.35 -13.21 -23.47
CA TYR A 152 -3.17 -13.08 -24.30
C TYR A 152 -2.57 -11.68 -24.23
N VAL A 153 -1.28 -11.60 -24.55
CA VAL A 153 -0.50 -10.37 -24.65
C VAL A 153 0.54 -10.50 -25.75
N THR A 154 1.01 -9.38 -26.29
CA THR A 154 1.95 -9.38 -27.41
C THR A 154 3.27 -8.73 -27.01
N PHE A 155 4.36 -9.50 -27.08
CA PHE A 155 5.73 -9.02 -26.89
C PHE A 155 6.53 -9.21 -28.17
N GLU A 156 7.25 -8.17 -28.61
CA GLU A 156 8.05 -8.22 -29.85
C GLU A 156 7.28 -8.75 -31.07
N ASN A 157 6.01 -8.34 -31.19
CA ASN A 157 5.07 -8.79 -32.23
C ASN A 157 4.75 -10.30 -32.22
N GLU A 158 4.97 -10.99 -31.10
CA GLU A 158 4.55 -12.36 -30.88
C GLU A 158 3.51 -12.45 -29.76
N THR A 159 2.46 -13.22 -29.99
CA THR A 159 1.40 -13.47 -29.01
C THR A 159 1.82 -14.54 -28.01
N TYR A 160 1.58 -14.26 -26.73
CA TYR A 160 1.81 -15.15 -25.58
C TYR A 160 0.51 -15.37 -24.82
N GLU A 161 0.22 -16.62 -24.46
CA GLU A 161 -0.88 -16.96 -23.56
C GLU A 161 -0.46 -16.63 -22.11
N VAL A 162 -1.36 -16.01 -21.37
CA VAL A 162 -1.18 -15.71 -19.95
C VAL A 162 -1.48 -16.96 -19.13
N THR A 163 -0.45 -17.52 -18.50
CA THR A 163 -0.52 -18.75 -17.70
C THR A 163 -0.92 -18.53 -16.25
N GLY A 164 -0.73 -17.31 -15.75
CA GLY A 164 -1.02 -16.96 -14.37
C GLY A 164 -0.87 -15.47 -14.10
N VAL A 165 -1.51 -15.03 -13.03
CA VAL A 165 -1.47 -13.67 -12.52
C VAL A 165 -0.67 -13.65 -11.22
N ILE A 166 0.40 -12.86 -11.19
CA ILE A 166 1.26 -12.65 -10.03
C ILE A 166 0.70 -11.48 -9.22
N GLY A 167 0.52 -11.67 -7.92
CA GLY A 167 -0.08 -10.63 -7.10
C GLY A 167 -0.41 -11.08 -5.68
N ASN A 168 -0.51 -10.10 -4.79
CA ASN A 168 -1.02 -10.27 -3.44
C ASN A 168 -2.10 -9.20 -3.17
N GLU A 169 -3.26 -9.58 -2.64
CA GLU A 169 -4.36 -8.65 -2.39
C GLU A 169 -3.95 -7.42 -1.56
N GLY A 170 -3.01 -7.57 -0.63
CA GLY A 170 -2.55 -6.50 0.28
C GLY A 170 -1.47 -5.56 -0.27
N SER A 171 -0.89 -5.85 -1.43
CA SER A 171 0.39 -5.24 -1.83
C SER A 171 0.54 -5.19 -3.35
N ASP A 172 1.08 -4.08 -3.84
CA ASP A 172 1.36 -3.86 -5.26
C ASP A 172 2.83 -4.15 -5.63
N TYR A 173 3.54 -4.92 -4.79
CA TYR A 173 4.96 -5.21 -4.99
C TYR A 173 5.24 -5.92 -6.32
N SER A 174 4.50 -6.99 -6.60
CA SER A 174 4.66 -7.84 -7.79
C SER A 174 3.75 -7.45 -8.96
N ASP A 175 2.88 -6.46 -8.78
CA ASP A 175 1.86 -6.09 -9.78
C ASP A 175 2.43 -5.67 -11.14
N ASN A 176 3.69 -5.23 -11.19
CA ASN A 176 4.36 -4.84 -12.43
C ASN A 176 5.30 -5.91 -13.00
N MET A 177 5.39 -7.08 -12.37
CA MET A 177 6.26 -8.16 -12.85
C MET A 177 5.75 -8.72 -14.17
N ILE A 178 6.70 -9.18 -14.99
CA ILE A 178 6.45 -9.95 -16.21
C ILE A 178 7.48 -11.06 -16.16
N VAL A 179 7.03 -12.31 -16.17
CA VAL A 179 7.89 -13.47 -15.95
C VAL A 179 7.72 -14.44 -17.12
N PHE A 180 8.85 -14.75 -17.77
CA PHE A 180 8.97 -15.79 -18.78
C PHE A 180 9.80 -16.96 -18.26
N ASP A 181 9.68 -18.10 -18.91
CA ASP A 181 10.65 -19.19 -18.85
C ASP A 181 11.41 -19.24 -20.18
N ASN A 182 12.72 -19.49 -20.15
CA ASN A 182 13.56 -19.55 -21.34
C ASN A 182 13.04 -20.54 -22.40
N ARG A 183 12.39 -21.63 -21.98
CA ARG A 183 11.82 -22.67 -22.86
C ARG A 183 10.46 -22.27 -23.46
N CYS A 184 9.88 -21.18 -23.00
CA CYS A 184 8.60 -20.63 -23.48
C CYS A 184 8.76 -19.36 -24.33
N LEU A 185 10.00 -18.93 -24.61
CA LEU A 185 10.27 -17.76 -25.46
C LEU A 185 10.04 -18.09 -26.94
N GLY A 186 9.31 -17.22 -27.62
CA GLY A 186 9.22 -17.19 -29.09
C GLY A 186 10.48 -16.63 -29.75
N ASP A 187 10.52 -16.70 -31.07
CA ASP A 187 11.73 -16.42 -31.86
C ASP A 187 12.07 -14.93 -31.86
N ASN A 188 11.06 -14.06 -31.92
CA ASN A 188 11.29 -12.61 -31.91
C ASN A 188 11.78 -12.15 -30.54
N VAL A 189 11.18 -12.66 -29.46
CA VAL A 189 11.67 -12.36 -28.11
C VAL A 189 13.08 -12.89 -27.94
N ARG A 190 13.37 -14.15 -28.28
CA ARG A 190 14.74 -14.71 -28.19
C ARG A 190 15.75 -13.87 -28.95
N LYS A 191 15.40 -13.43 -30.17
CA LYS A 191 16.25 -12.54 -30.97
C LYS A 191 16.46 -11.19 -30.29
N ALA A 192 15.40 -10.54 -29.83
CA ALA A 192 15.49 -9.25 -29.14
C ALA A 192 16.38 -9.34 -27.90
N VAL A 193 16.22 -10.42 -27.12
CA VAL A 193 17.04 -10.68 -25.95
C VAL A 193 18.50 -10.89 -26.35
N ASN A 194 18.83 -11.77 -27.28
CA ASN A 194 20.21 -12.06 -27.69
C ASN A 194 20.92 -10.86 -28.35
N GLU A 195 20.18 -9.90 -28.90
CA GLU A 195 20.72 -8.66 -29.44
C GLU A 195 21.04 -7.60 -28.37
N MET A 196 20.61 -7.82 -27.12
CA MET A 196 20.93 -6.92 -26.01
C MET A 196 22.42 -6.94 -25.67
N LYS A 197 22.91 -5.78 -25.26
CA LYS A 197 24.31 -5.61 -24.82
C LYS A 197 24.51 -5.85 -23.34
N GLU A 198 23.49 -5.66 -22.51
CA GLU A 198 23.61 -5.70 -21.07
C GLU A 198 22.55 -6.61 -20.47
N TYR A 199 22.98 -7.54 -19.62
CA TYR A 199 22.13 -8.47 -18.90
C TYR A 199 22.44 -8.40 -17.41
N THR A 200 21.42 -8.54 -16.57
CA THR A 200 21.64 -8.85 -15.15
C THR A 200 21.28 -10.32 -14.93
N ILE A 201 22.27 -11.18 -14.75
CA ILE A 201 22.06 -12.58 -14.35
C ILE A 201 22.03 -12.63 -12.82
N ALA A 202 20.90 -13.04 -12.26
CA ALA A 202 20.73 -13.28 -10.85
C ALA A 202 20.84 -14.77 -10.56
N ILE A 203 21.73 -15.11 -9.63
CA ILE A 203 21.88 -16.44 -9.05
C ILE A 203 21.36 -16.32 -7.62
N ASP A 204 20.34 -17.10 -7.29
CA ASP A 204 19.58 -16.95 -6.05
C ASP A 204 19.35 -18.31 -5.37
N SER A 205 19.52 -18.41 -4.05
CA SER A 205 19.24 -19.62 -3.27
C SER A 205 18.88 -19.30 -1.82
N ASN A 206 17.97 -20.09 -1.25
CA ASN A 206 17.62 -20.02 0.17
C ASN A 206 18.43 -21.00 1.03
N THR A 207 19.00 -22.04 0.41
CA THR A 207 19.59 -23.17 1.13
C THR A 207 21.10 -23.29 0.92
N GLU A 208 21.58 -23.06 -0.30
CA GLU A 208 22.96 -23.33 -0.72
C GLU A 208 23.83 -22.07 -0.79
N GLU A 209 25.14 -22.26 -0.60
CA GLU A 209 26.13 -21.22 -0.89
C GLU A 209 26.39 -21.12 -2.39
N LEU A 210 26.34 -19.91 -2.93
CA LEU A 210 26.32 -19.71 -4.38
C LEU A 210 27.70 -19.63 -5.05
N ASN A 211 28.80 -19.77 -4.31
CA ASN A 211 30.15 -19.52 -4.84
C ASN A 211 30.52 -20.47 -5.99
N ASP A 212 30.16 -21.74 -5.89
CA ASP A 212 30.50 -22.73 -6.91
C ASP A 212 29.55 -22.66 -8.11
N THR A 213 28.25 -22.45 -7.89
CA THR A 213 27.31 -22.11 -8.97
C THR A 213 27.75 -20.85 -9.71
N TYR A 214 28.15 -19.80 -8.98
CA TYR A 214 28.67 -18.57 -9.57
C TYR A 214 29.88 -18.82 -10.48
N LYS A 215 30.88 -19.60 -10.03
CA LYS A 215 32.05 -19.93 -10.87
C LYS A 215 31.64 -20.65 -12.16
N LYS A 216 30.69 -21.59 -12.08
CA LYS A 216 30.18 -22.31 -13.26
C LYS A 216 29.50 -21.34 -14.22
N VAL A 217 28.54 -20.55 -13.74
CA VAL A 217 27.82 -19.57 -14.56
C VAL A 217 28.80 -18.56 -15.18
N TYR A 218 29.75 -18.04 -14.39
CA TYR A 218 30.80 -17.15 -14.88
C TYR A 218 31.61 -17.75 -16.02
N ASN A 219 32.09 -18.99 -15.85
CA ASN A 219 32.88 -19.67 -16.88
C ASN A 219 32.06 -19.96 -18.14
N ASN A 220 30.78 -20.31 -18.00
CA ASN A 220 29.91 -20.54 -19.15
C ASN A 220 29.66 -19.25 -19.95
N VAL A 221 29.36 -18.14 -19.25
CA VAL A 221 29.18 -16.82 -19.89
C VAL A 221 30.47 -16.37 -20.58
N TYR A 222 31.61 -16.50 -19.90
CA TYR A 222 32.91 -16.14 -20.47
C TYR A 222 33.29 -17.04 -21.66
N GLY A 223 32.93 -18.32 -21.62
CA GLY A 223 33.10 -19.25 -22.73
C GLY A 223 32.22 -18.91 -23.94
N ALA A 224 31.02 -18.38 -23.72
CA ALA A 224 30.11 -17.94 -24.78
C ALA A 224 30.53 -16.61 -25.42
N ASP A 225 31.05 -15.66 -24.63
CA ASP A 225 31.60 -14.39 -25.13
C ASP A 225 32.88 -14.01 -24.37
N ILE A 226 34.04 -14.35 -24.93
CA ILE A 226 35.35 -14.09 -24.32
C ILE A 226 35.65 -12.59 -24.12
N ASN A 227 34.94 -11.72 -24.84
CA ASN A 227 35.08 -10.27 -24.77
C ASN A 227 34.06 -9.63 -23.81
N CYS A 228 33.20 -10.41 -23.14
CA CYS A 228 32.23 -9.82 -22.23
C CYS A 228 32.91 -9.18 -21.01
N ALA A 229 32.31 -8.09 -20.52
CA ALA A 229 32.66 -7.53 -19.22
C ALA A 229 31.65 -8.03 -18.18
N ILE A 230 32.14 -8.67 -17.13
CA ILE A 230 31.31 -9.20 -16.05
C ILE A 230 31.67 -8.48 -14.75
N GLU A 231 30.70 -7.78 -14.17
CA GLU A 231 30.79 -7.26 -12.81
C GLU A 231 29.83 -8.03 -11.90
N SER A 232 30.35 -8.65 -10.86
CA SER A 232 29.54 -9.41 -9.91
C SER A 232 29.53 -8.78 -8.54
N ARG A 233 28.40 -8.92 -7.84
CA ARG A 233 28.26 -8.53 -6.44
C ARG A 233 27.48 -9.59 -5.68
N SER A 234 28.00 -9.98 -4.53
CA SER A 234 27.20 -10.70 -3.53
C SER A 234 26.26 -9.70 -2.87
N VAL A 235 24.97 -10.00 -2.91
CA VAL A 235 23.94 -9.16 -2.28
C VAL A 235 23.50 -9.82 -0.99
N SER A 236 24.21 -9.52 0.10
CA SER A 236 23.88 -10.03 1.43
C SER A 236 22.87 -9.14 2.16
N GLY A 237 22.01 -9.78 2.95
CA GLY A 237 21.03 -9.10 3.82
C GLY A 237 19.77 -8.59 3.12
N ASN A 238 18.88 -7.97 3.89
CA ASN A 238 17.51 -7.63 3.46
C ASN A 238 17.42 -6.41 2.52
N GLY A 239 18.55 -5.81 2.13
CA GLY A 239 18.59 -4.50 1.46
C GLY A 239 18.07 -3.36 2.34
N GLN A 240 18.05 -2.13 1.81
CA GLN A 240 17.46 -1.00 2.51
C GLN A 240 15.93 -1.09 2.53
N SER A 241 15.32 -0.79 3.67
CA SER A 241 13.86 -0.77 3.77
C SER A 241 13.24 0.23 2.80
N THR A 242 12.17 -0.19 2.12
CA THR A 242 11.48 0.65 1.12
C THR A 242 10.20 1.28 1.65
N VAL A 243 9.88 1.08 2.94
CA VAL A 243 8.68 1.61 3.59
C VAL A 243 8.62 3.13 3.45
N GLU A 244 9.71 3.84 3.76
CA GLU A 244 9.73 5.30 3.67
C GLU A 244 9.47 5.80 2.24
N LYS A 245 10.14 5.21 1.24
CA LYS A 245 9.92 5.55 -0.18
C LYS A 245 8.48 5.30 -0.61
N THR A 246 7.88 4.21 -0.14
CA THR A 246 6.47 3.89 -0.42
C THR A 246 5.53 4.90 0.24
N LEU A 247 5.77 5.27 1.50
CA LEU A 247 5.00 6.28 2.21
C LEU A 247 5.10 7.67 1.55
N GLN A 248 6.27 8.04 1.04
CA GLN A 248 6.48 9.27 0.28
C GLN A 248 5.68 9.25 -1.04
N LYS A 249 5.74 8.14 -1.79
CA LYS A 249 5.00 7.97 -3.06
C LYS A 249 3.49 8.06 -2.85
N GLU A 250 2.98 7.52 -1.75
CA GLU A 250 1.55 7.52 -1.39
C GLU A 250 1.12 8.83 -0.69
N ASN A 251 1.91 9.91 -0.79
CA ASN A 251 1.56 11.26 -0.32
C ASN A 251 1.13 11.34 1.16
N ILE A 252 1.71 10.53 2.05
CA ILE A 252 1.34 10.51 3.49
C ILE A 252 1.43 11.88 4.17
N ARG A 253 2.26 12.79 3.63
CA ARG A 253 2.39 14.19 4.08
C ARG A 253 1.06 14.94 4.02
N ILE A 254 0.27 14.70 2.96
CA ILE A 254 -1.05 15.34 2.79
C ILE A 254 -1.97 14.90 3.95
N ASN A 255 -2.04 13.61 4.26
CA ASN A 255 -2.87 13.12 5.36
C ASN A 255 -2.50 13.73 6.71
N LYS A 256 -1.20 13.92 6.99
CA LYS A 256 -0.75 14.60 8.22
C LYS A 256 -1.23 16.06 8.29
N VAL A 257 -1.15 16.79 7.17
CA VAL A 257 -1.61 18.19 7.10
C VAL A 257 -3.12 18.29 7.28
N VAL A 258 -3.90 17.44 6.60
CA VAL A 258 -5.36 17.44 6.72
C VAL A 258 -5.78 17.06 8.14
N TYR A 259 -5.08 16.13 8.79
CA TYR A 259 -5.36 15.79 10.19
C TYR A 259 -5.17 16.98 11.14
N ILE A 260 -4.06 17.72 11.03
CA ILE A 260 -3.81 18.93 11.83
C ILE A 260 -4.90 19.98 11.56
N PHE A 261 -5.26 20.18 10.29
CA PHE A 261 -6.33 21.09 9.90
C PHE A 261 -7.68 20.72 10.56
N CYS A 262 -8.01 19.43 10.65
CA CYS A 262 -9.23 18.99 11.29
C CYS A 262 -9.22 19.20 12.82
N ILE A 263 -8.08 19.00 13.49
CA ILE A 263 -7.96 19.33 14.92
C ILE A 263 -8.23 20.82 15.14
N LEU A 264 -7.64 21.69 14.32
CA LEU A 264 -7.88 23.13 14.38
C LEU A 264 -9.34 23.48 14.11
N ASN A 265 -9.98 22.80 13.15
CA ASN A 265 -11.40 22.97 12.87
C ASN A 265 -12.27 22.56 14.08
N CYS A 266 -11.98 21.43 14.71
CA CYS A 266 -12.65 20.99 15.93
C CYS A 266 -12.47 21.99 17.07
N MET A 267 -11.28 22.58 17.24
CA MET A 267 -11.03 23.65 18.21
C MET A 267 -11.87 24.90 17.91
N LEU A 268 -11.90 25.36 16.66
CA LEU A 268 -12.73 26.51 16.24
C LEU A 268 -14.22 26.25 16.49
N MET A 269 -14.71 25.07 16.17
CA MET A 269 -16.11 24.72 16.43
C MET A 269 -16.41 24.67 17.94
N SER A 270 -15.46 24.23 18.77
CA SER A 270 -15.61 24.26 20.22
C SER A 270 -15.76 25.68 20.77
N GLU A 271 -15.05 26.68 20.20
CA GLU A 271 -15.20 28.11 20.55
C GLU A 271 -16.64 28.58 20.32
N PHE A 272 -17.17 28.36 19.12
CA PHE A 272 -18.55 28.74 18.77
C PHE A 272 -19.57 28.05 19.66
N TRP A 273 -19.36 26.77 19.95
CA TRP A 273 -20.27 25.99 20.79
C TRP A 273 -20.36 26.50 22.24
N ILE A 274 -19.27 27.04 22.80
CA ILE A 274 -19.31 27.67 24.13
C ILE A 274 -19.97 29.03 24.08
N ILE A 275 -19.70 29.84 23.05
CA ILE A 275 -20.32 31.16 22.89
C ILE A 275 -21.85 31.01 22.90
N GLU A 276 -22.38 30.07 22.11
CA GLU A 276 -23.82 29.80 22.03
C GLU A 276 -24.43 29.29 23.35
N ARG A 277 -23.62 28.66 24.21
CA ARG A 277 -24.04 28.09 25.50
C ARG A 277 -23.65 28.93 26.71
N ASN A 278 -23.01 30.08 26.50
CA ASN A 278 -22.44 30.90 27.56
C ASN A 278 -23.50 31.30 28.61
N LYS A 279 -24.70 31.67 28.13
CA LYS A 279 -25.86 32.00 28.98
C LYS A 279 -26.27 30.85 29.88
N GLU A 280 -26.27 29.62 29.38
CA GLU A 280 -26.62 28.45 30.19
C GLU A 280 -25.59 28.14 31.27
N PHE A 281 -24.31 28.34 30.94
CA PHE A 281 -23.23 28.12 31.90
C PHE A 281 -23.27 29.17 33.00
N ALA A 282 -23.53 30.44 32.67
CA ALA A 282 -23.75 31.50 33.65
C ALA A 282 -24.90 31.16 34.60
N ILE A 283 -26.06 30.76 34.06
CA ILE A 283 -27.23 30.33 34.86
C ILE A 283 -26.88 29.13 35.75
N LYS A 284 -26.25 28.07 35.22
CA LYS A 284 -25.88 26.91 36.05
C LYS A 284 -24.90 27.28 37.17
N ARG A 285 -24.00 28.24 36.91
CA ARG A 285 -23.03 28.72 37.89
C ARG A 285 -23.69 29.53 39.01
N THR A 286 -24.72 30.33 38.71
CA THR A 286 -25.50 31.03 39.75
C THR A 286 -26.32 30.06 40.61
N TYR A 287 -26.79 28.94 40.05
CA TYR A 287 -27.40 27.84 40.81
C TYR A 287 -26.39 26.94 41.55
N GLY A 288 -25.13 27.33 41.68
CA GLY A 288 -24.13 26.63 42.50
C GLY A 288 -23.46 25.42 41.85
N PHE A 289 -23.52 25.26 40.52
CA PHE A 289 -22.75 24.20 39.85
C PHE A 289 -21.24 24.48 39.89
N GLY A 290 -20.47 23.53 40.42
CA GLY A 290 -19.02 23.59 40.40
C GLY A 290 -18.42 23.49 38.99
N GLN A 291 -17.25 24.10 38.78
CA GLN A 291 -16.58 24.19 37.48
C GLN A 291 -16.31 22.81 36.85
N LEU A 292 -15.87 21.83 37.65
CA LEU A 292 -15.63 20.45 37.20
C LEU A 292 -16.89 19.76 36.65
N ARG A 293 -18.07 20.04 37.25
CA ARG A 293 -19.34 19.46 36.81
C ARG A 293 -19.78 20.05 35.48
N LEU A 294 -19.48 21.33 35.22
CA LEU A 294 -19.74 21.98 33.93
C LEU A 294 -18.84 21.42 32.83
N ILE A 295 -17.53 21.30 33.10
CA ILE A 295 -16.54 20.72 32.18
C ILE A 295 -16.87 19.27 31.87
N GLY A 296 -17.22 18.46 32.88
CA GLY A 296 -17.62 17.06 32.68
C GLY A 296 -18.90 16.92 31.84
N GLY A 297 -19.85 17.83 31.98
CA GLY A 297 -21.04 17.89 31.12
C GLY A 297 -20.70 18.16 29.65
N ILE A 298 -19.78 19.09 29.41
CA ILE A 298 -19.26 19.41 28.08
C ILE A 298 -18.54 18.21 27.46
N ALA A 299 -17.61 17.60 28.22
CA ALA A 299 -16.86 16.44 27.76
C ALA A 299 -17.79 15.30 27.34
N ARG A 300 -18.87 15.08 28.11
CA ARG A 300 -19.90 14.09 27.78
C ARG A 300 -20.60 14.41 26.46
N ASP A 301 -21.04 15.64 26.26
CA ASP A 301 -21.74 16.05 25.04
C ASP A 301 -20.84 15.88 23.81
N ILE A 302 -19.55 16.24 23.90
CA ILE A 302 -18.54 16.06 22.85
C ILE A 302 -18.32 14.57 22.56
N LEU A 303 -18.20 13.74 23.59
CA LEU A 303 -18.03 12.29 23.43
C LEU A 303 -19.22 11.67 22.68
N ILE A 304 -20.44 12.12 22.97
CA ILE A 304 -21.65 11.65 22.27
C ILE A 304 -21.63 12.05 20.80
N LEU A 305 -21.19 13.27 20.47
CA LEU A 305 -21.00 13.69 19.07
C LEU A 305 -19.90 12.88 18.37
N GLY A 306 -18.81 12.56 19.07
CA GLY A 306 -17.74 11.69 18.58
C GLY A 306 -18.21 10.26 18.27
N VAL A 307 -19.06 9.68 19.13
CA VAL A 307 -19.67 8.37 18.89
C VAL A 307 -20.69 8.44 17.75
N ALA A 308 -21.55 9.46 17.72
CA ALA A 308 -22.54 9.63 16.65
C ALA A 308 -21.87 9.76 15.27
N SER A 309 -20.81 10.56 15.17
CA SER A 309 -20.02 10.69 13.94
C SER A 309 -19.31 9.40 13.55
N LEU A 310 -18.82 8.60 14.50
CA LEU A 310 -18.24 7.29 14.20
C LEU A 310 -19.29 6.33 13.61
N VAL A 311 -20.50 6.32 14.18
CA VAL A 311 -21.63 5.52 13.65
C VAL A 311 -21.98 5.98 12.24
N ILE A 312 -22.08 7.29 12.00
CA ILE A 312 -22.34 7.86 10.67
C ILE A 312 -21.23 7.44 9.69
N TYR A 313 -19.96 7.53 10.10
CA TYR A 313 -18.83 7.11 9.26
C TYR A 313 -18.94 5.65 8.84
N VAL A 314 -19.19 4.74 9.79
CA VAL A 314 -19.33 3.30 9.50
C VAL A 314 -20.49 3.04 8.56
N LEU A 315 -21.64 3.68 8.76
CA LEU A 315 -22.80 3.54 7.87
C LEU A 315 -22.50 4.03 6.45
N VAL A 316 -21.84 5.19 6.33
CA VAL A 316 -21.43 5.74 5.02
C VAL A 316 -20.42 4.82 4.35
N HIS A 317 -19.46 4.27 5.10
CA HIS A 317 -18.47 3.34 4.56
C HIS A 317 -19.10 2.04 4.07
N LEU A 318 -20.00 1.43 4.85
CA LEU A 318 -20.74 0.23 4.47
C LEU A 318 -21.63 0.46 3.24
N PHE A 319 -22.29 1.61 3.17
CA PHE A 319 -23.10 1.99 2.01
C PHE A 319 -22.24 2.17 0.75
N ALA A 320 -21.12 2.88 0.85
CA ALA A 320 -20.21 3.09 -0.28
C ALA A 320 -19.59 1.78 -0.78
N ALA A 321 -19.18 0.88 0.12
CA ALA A 321 -18.62 -0.41 -0.23
C ALA A 321 -19.67 -1.37 -0.82
N GLY A 322 -20.85 -1.46 -0.19
CA GLY A 322 -21.88 -2.44 -0.55
C GLY A 322 -22.77 -2.03 -1.72
N VAL A 323 -23.06 -0.74 -1.89
CA VAL A 323 -24.00 -0.26 -2.92
C VAL A 323 -23.28 0.35 -4.12
N LEU A 324 -22.23 1.15 -3.88
CA LEU A 324 -21.52 1.84 -4.95
C LEU A 324 -20.34 1.05 -5.51
N GLY A 325 -19.97 -0.08 -4.89
CA GLY A 325 -18.79 -0.86 -5.26
C GLY A 325 -17.47 -0.09 -5.09
N ILE A 326 -17.50 1.06 -4.42
CA ILE A 326 -16.32 1.88 -4.17
C ILE A 326 -15.58 1.21 -3.02
N LYS A 327 -14.44 0.58 -3.33
CA LYS A 327 -13.49 0.11 -2.31
C LYS A 327 -12.83 1.33 -1.64
N LEU A 328 -13.57 1.98 -0.74
CA LEU A 328 -12.96 2.82 0.29
C LEU A 328 -12.03 1.90 1.10
N TYR A 329 -10.82 2.40 1.42
CA TYR A 329 -9.72 1.67 2.06
C TYR A 329 -10.16 0.43 2.85
N THR A 330 -9.53 -0.72 2.59
CA THR A 330 -9.87 -1.99 3.25
C THR A 330 -9.67 -1.86 4.76
N ILE A 331 -10.78 -1.72 5.49
CA ILE A 331 -10.80 -1.70 6.95
C ILE A 331 -10.61 -3.14 7.42
N SER A 332 -9.37 -3.54 7.69
CA SER A 332 -9.11 -4.75 8.46
C SER A 332 -9.30 -4.44 9.95
N TRP A 333 -10.22 -5.14 10.61
CA TRP A 333 -10.49 -5.00 12.04
C TRP A 333 -9.32 -5.56 12.86
N ASN A 334 -8.27 -4.77 13.02
CA ASN A 334 -7.10 -5.09 13.83
C ASN A 334 -7.11 -4.26 15.12
N LEU A 335 -6.51 -4.78 16.20
CA LEU A 335 -6.27 -4.05 17.45
C LEU A 335 -5.61 -2.68 17.21
N ARG A 336 -4.70 -2.59 16.21
CA ARG A 336 -4.07 -1.33 15.80
C ARG A 336 -5.09 -0.29 15.31
N LEU A 337 -6.11 -0.74 14.58
CA LEU A 337 -7.18 0.13 14.08
C LEU A 337 -8.06 0.62 15.24
N ILE A 338 -8.47 -0.27 16.14
CA ILE A 338 -9.25 0.09 17.33
C ILE A 338 -8.48 1.10 18.19
N ALA A 339 -7.19 0.85 18.43
CA ALA A 339 -6.32 1.76 19.15
C ALA A 339 -6.23 3.14 18.48
N SER A 340 -6.11 3.19 17.13
CA SER A 340 -6.06 4.44 16.40
C SER A 340 -7.37 5.24 16.50
N VAL A 341 -8.54 4.60 16.40
CA VAL A 341 -9.85 5.25 16.54
C VAL A 341 -10.04 5.83 17.94
N LEU A 342 -9.64 5.07 18.98
CA LEU A 342 -9.67 5.54 20.36
C LEU A 342 -8.73 6.73 20.57
N PHE A 343 -7.51 6.65 20.03
CA PHE A 343 -6.52 7.72 20.11
C PHE A 343 -7.02 9.01 19.46
N ILE A 344 -7.69 8.93 18.30
CA ILE A 344 -8.25 10.10 17.61
C ILE A 344 -9.37 10.74 18.42
N ASN A 345 -10.30 9.93 18.90
CA ASN A 345 -11.41 10.42 19.70
C ASN A 345 -10.90 11.08 20.98
N LEU A 346 -9.87 10.49 21.62
CA LEU A 346 -9.22 11.08 22.77
C LEU A 346 -8.52 12.40 22.42
N THR A 347 -7.76 12.45 21.32
CA THR A 347 -7.03 13.65 20.91
C THR A 347 -7.99 14.78 20.54
N ALA A 348 -9.03 14.48 19.76
CA ALA A 348 -10.09 15.42 19.42
C ALA A 348 -10.81 15.92 20.68
N LEU A 349 -11.14 15.04 21.62
CA LEU A 349 -11.76 15.39 22.91
C LEU A 349 -10.87 16.32 23.72
N VAL A 350 -9.59 16.00 23.89
CA VAL A 350 -8.63 16.83 24.64
C VAL A 350 -8.52 18.21 23.98
N CYS A 351 -8.28 18.27 22.67
CA CYS A 351 -8.13 19.51 21.93
C CYS A 351 -9.38 20.41 21.99
N THR A 352 -10.56 19.81 21.88
CA THR A 352 -11.85 20.54 21.91
C THR A 352 -12.26 20.99 23.31
N ILE A 353 -11.69 20.41 24.37
CA ILE A 353 -11.98 20.78 25.77
C ILE A 353 -11.09 21.94 26.26
N ILE A 354 -9.92 22.17 25.67
CA ILE A 354 -8.97 23.23 26.09
C ILE A 354 -9.66 24.59 26.14
N VAL A 355 -10.33 24.96 25.06
CA VAL A 355 -11.05 26.24 24.93
C VAL A 355 -12.20 26.37 25.96
N PRO A 356 -13.14 25.40 26.08
CA PRO A 356 -14.19 25.46 27.09
C PRO A 356 -13.68 25.61 28.52
N VAL A 357 -12.62 24.87 28.86
CA VAL A 357 -12.02 24.95 30.19
C VAL A 357 -11.50 26.36 30.46
N TYR A 358 -10.75 26.92 29.52
CA TYR A 358 -10.21 28.27 29.64
C TYR A 358 -11.31 29.33 29.85
N ARG A 359 -12.36 29.30 29.04
CA ARG A 359 -13.48 30.25 29.16
C ARG A 359 -14.25 30.09 30.46
N ILE A 360 -14.56 28.86 30.88
CA ILE A 360 -15.30 28.61 32.14
C ILE A 360 -14.49 29.04 33.35
N MET A 361 -13.18 28.79 33.38
CA MET A 361 -12.32 29.20 34.49
C MET A 361 -12.31 30.73 34.65
N LYS A 362 -12.32 31.48 33.53
CA LYS A 362 -12.31 32.95 33.52
C LYS A 362 -13.69 33.62 33.61
N MET A 363 -14.78 32.86 33.49
CA MET A 363 -16.13 33.42 33.46
C MET A 363 -16.53 33.99 34.82
N ASN A 364 -16.87 35.28 34.86
CA ASN A 364 -17.49 35.92 36.03
C ASN A 364 -19.01 36.00 35.83
N PRO A 365 -19.82 35.23 36.58
CA PRO A 365 -21.26 35.11 36.33
C PRO A 365 -22.02 36.44 36.45
N ALA A 366 -21.54 37.41 37.23
CA ALA A 366 -22.20 38.72 37.36
C ALA A 366 -22.11 39.53 36.06
N VAL A 367 -20.89 39.71 35.53
CA VAL A 367 -20.63 40.48 34.30
C VAL A 367 -21.29 39.83 33.07
N THR A 368 -21.30 38.49 33.01
CA THR A 368 -21.86 37.77 31.85
C THR A 368 -23.40 37.85 31.79
N LEU A 369 -24.05 38.17 32.91
CA LEU A 369 -25.49 38.36 33.01
C LEU A 369 -25.89 39.84 32.89
N GLU A 370 -24.99 40.78 33.21
CA GLU A 370 -25.19 42.22 32.98
C GLU A 370 -25.09 42.61 31.49
N ASP A 371 -24.22 41.96 30.71
CA ASP A 371 -24.18 42.07 29.23
C ASP A 371 -25.47 41.54 28.55
N MET A 372 -26.52 41.23 29.32
CA MET A 372 -27.83 40.75 28.85
C MET A 372 -28.94 41.81 28.91
N GLU A 373 -28.71 42.95 29.55
CA GLU A 373 -29.54 44.17 29.38
C GLU A 373 -29.07 44.95 28.16
#